data_AF-A0A653ABE6-F1
#
_entry.id   AF-A0A653ABE6-F1
#
_cell.length_a   1.000
_cell.length_b   1.000
_cell.length_c   1.000
_cell.angle_alpha   90.00
_cell.angle_beta   90.00
_cell.angle_gamma   90.00
#
_symmetry.space_group_name_H-M   'P 1'
#
loop_
_entity.id
_entity.type
_entity.pdbx_description
1 polymer ?
#
loop_
_entity_poly.entity_id
_entity_poly.type
_entity_poly.pdbx_seq_one_letter_code
_entity_poly.pdbx_strand_id
1 'polypeptide(L)' 'MAKKAVASMQKGEGRTFSKVIKMIKSPKTGAYVFQEEMVHNEKVKDYLAK' A
#
# COMPACT_ATOMS: atom_id res chain seq x y z
N MET A 1 22.06 -18.26 -32.95
CA MET A 1 21.74 -16.88 -32.53
C MET A 1 20.65 -16.93 -31.47
N ALA A 2 21.01 -16.74 -30.21
CA ALA A 2 20.05 -16.60 -29.12
C ALA A 2 19.30 -15.27 -29.35
N LYS A 3 18.00 -15.35 -29.67
CA LYS A 3 17.16 -14.17 -29.76
C LYS A 3 17.14 -13.51 -28.39
N LYS A 4 17.81 -12.36 -28.31
CA LYS A 4 17.88 -11.49 -27.15
C LYS A 4 16.47 -11.18 -26.64
N ALA A 5 16.32 -11.38 -25.33
CA ALA A 5 15.53 -10.58 -24.41
C ALA A 5 14.29 -9.90 -25.00
N VAL A 6 13.13 -10.50 -24.77
CA VAL A 6 11.94 -9.72 -24.43
C VAL A 6 11.51 -10.20 -23.06
N ALA A 7 12.20 -9.72 -22.02
CA ALA A 7 11.53 -9.49 -20.77
C ALA A 7 10.38 -8.56 -21.13
N SER A 8 9.19 -9.11 -21.32
CA SER A 8 7.97 -8.32 -21.41
C SER A 8 7.91 -7.57 -20.10
N MET A 9 8.45 -6.35 -20.12
CA MET A 9 8.28 -5.31 -19.12
C MET A 9 6.88 -5.51 -18.57
N GLN A 10 6.77 -5.89 -17.29
CA GLN A 10 5.50 -5.93 -16.59
C GLN A 10 4.88 -4.56 -16.82
N LYS A 11 3.96 -4.46 -17.78
CA LYS A 11 3.37 -3.22 -18.22
C LYS A 11 2.47 -2.75 -17.08
N GLY A 12 3.05 -1.94 -16.20
CA GLY A 12 2.40 -0.75 -15.72
C GLY A 12 1.34 -0.89 -14.63
N GLU A 13 1.24 -2.01 -13.92
CA GLU A 13 0.49 -2.06 -12.64
C GLU A 13 1.35 -2.62 -11.51
N GLY A 14 2.63 -2.22 -11.48
CA GLY A 14 3.50 -2.49 -10.35
C GLY A 14 3.02 -1.72 -9.13
N ARG A 15 2.39 -2.43 -8.18
CA ARG A 15 1.98 -1.94 -6.85
C ARG A 15 0.90 -0.86 -6.91
N THR A 16 -0.29 -1.17 -7.41
CA THR A 16 -1.48 -0.28 -7.35
C THR A 16 -1.95 0.01 -5.92
N PHE A 17 -1.52 -0.80 -4.96
CA PHE A 17 -1.88 -0.70 -3.55
C PHE A 17 -0.64 -0.50 -2.66
N SER A 18 -0.80 0.36 -1.67
CA SER A 18 0.14 0.61 -0.60
C SER A 18 -0.45 0.12 0.72
N LYS A 19 0.38 -0.55 1.52
CA LYS A 19 0.04 -0.92 2.89
C LYS A 19 0.21 0.31 3.77
N VAL A 20 -0.89 0.83 4.29
CA VAL A 20 -0.89 1.98 5.18
C VAL A 20 -0.99 1.49 6.62
N ILE A 21 -0.12 1.98 7.49
CA ILE A 21 -0.11 1.65 8.90
C ILE A 21 -0.44 2.93 9.66
N LYS A 22 -1.62 2.96 10.31
CA LYS A 22 -2.08 4.10 11.10
C LYS A 22 -2.16 3.71 12.58
N MET A 23 -1.78 4.64 13.43
CA MET A 23 -1.92 4.48 14.87
C MET A 23 -3.31 4.95 15.30
N ILE A 24 -4.15 4.04 15.78
CA ILE A 24 -5.48 4.36 16.31
C ILE A 24 -5.52 4.11 17.81
N LYS A 25 -6.33 4.88 18.54
CA LYS A 25 -6.57 4.63 19.96
C LYS A 25 -7.59 3.50 20.09
N SER A 26 -7.19 2.39 20.72
CA SER A 26 -8.06 1.25 20.99
C SER A 26 -9.25 1.70 21.86
N PRO A 27 -10.50 1.47 21.43
CA PRO A 27 -11.67 1.86 22.20
C PRO A 27 -11.82 1.05 23.48
N LYS A 28 -11.21 -0.15 23.54
CA LYS A 28 -11.32 -1.07 24.67
C LYS A 28 -10.32 -0.78 25.79
N THR A 29 -9.12 -0.35 25.44
CA THR A 29 -8.00 -0.21 26.41
C THR A 29 -7.42 1.19 26.47
N GLY A 30 -7.80 2.09 25.54
CA GLY A 30 -7.24 3.43 25.44
C GLY A 30 -5.77 3.49 24.98
N ALA A 31 -5.13 2.33 24.75
CA ALA A 31 -3.78 2.24 24.24
C ALA A 31 -3.76 2.47 22.72
N TYR A 32 -2.62 2.92 22.20
CA TYR A 32 -2.42 3.05 20.78
C TYR A 32 -2.09 1.69 20.15
N VAL A 33 -2.80 1.35 19.08
CA VAL A 33 -2.59 0.15 18.29
C VAL A 33 -2.34 0.54 16.84
N PHE A 34 -1.50 -0.24 16.17
CA PHE A 34 -1.27 -0.08 14.73
C PHE A 34 -2.35 -0.87 13.98
N GLN A 35 -3.10 -0.16 13.14
CA GLN A 35 -4.03 -0.75 12.19
C GLN A 35 -3.43 -0.67 10.80
N GLU A 36 -3.46 -1.80 10.09
CA GLU A 36 -2.89 -1.91 8.74
C GLU A 36 -4.02 -2.10 7.72
N GLU A 37 -4.00 -1.32 6.63
CA GLU A 37 -4.97 -1.42 5.55
C GLU A 37 -4.29 -1.28 4.18
N MET A 38 -4.76 -2.03 3.18
CA MET A 38 -4.27 -1.92 1.80
C MET A 38 -5.11 -0.89 1.06
N VAL A 39 -4.50 0.24 0.72
CA VAL A 39 -5.18 1.39 0.08
C VAL A 39 -4.58 1.61 -1.30
N HIS A 40 -5.41 2.01 -2.27
CA HIS A 40 -4.91 2.43 -3.59
C HIS A 40 -3.96 3.61 -3.44
N ASN A 41 -2.86 3.63 -4.20
CA ASN A 41 -1.79 4.63 -4.03
C ASN A 41 -2.29 6.09 -4.08
N GLU A 42 -3.27 6.38 -4.92
CA GLU A 42 -3.86 7.71 -5.07
C GLU A 42 -4.57 8.18 -3.80
N LYS A 43 -5.13 7.25 -3.03
CA LYS A 43 -5.94 7.52 -1.83
C LYS A 43 -5.15 7.42 -0.53
N VAL A 44 -3.85 7.11 -0.57
CA VAL A 44 -3.00 6.97 0.62
C VAL A 44 -2.91 8.28 1.41
N LYS A 45 -2.77 9.41 0.71
CA LYS A 45 -2.66 10.74 1.36
C LYS A 45 -3.95 11.11 2.10
N ASP A 46 -5.09 10.91 1.46
CA ASP A 46 -6.40 11.19 2.07
C ASP A 46 -6.67 10.27 3.26
N TYR A 47 -6.23 9.00 3.17
CA TYR A 47 -6.37 8.04 4.25
C TYR A 47 -5.54 8.40 5.48
N LEU A 48 -4.33 8.94 5.30
CA LEU A 48 -3.46 9.39 6.39
C LEU A 48 -3.84 10.75 6.99
N ALA A 49 -4.50 11.62 6.23
CA ALA A 49 -4.94 12.93 6.69
C ALA A 49 -6.21 12.89 7.56
N LYS A 50 -6.94 11.77 7.50
CA LYS A 50 -8.07 11.46 8.38
C LYS A 50 -7.58 10.98 9.74
#